data_AF-A0A3N5M7W1-F1
#
_entry.id   AF-A0A3N5M7W1-F1
#
_cell.length_a   1.000
_cell.length_b   1.000
_cell.length_c   1.000
_cell.angle_alpha   90.00
_cell.angle_beta   90.00
_cell.angle_gamma   90.00
#
_symmetry.space_group_name_H-M   'P 1'
#
loop_
_entity.id
_entity.type
_entity.pdbx_description
1 polymer ?
#
loop_
_entity_poly.entity_id
_entity_poly.type
_entity_poly.pdbx_seq_one_letter_code
_entity_poly.pdbx_strand_id
1 'polypeptide(L)'
;MVTDTRVTGIRLEVFKHLLAAIAEEMGVLLRKASYSPNIKERRDYSCAVFDARGNMVAQAAHIPVHLGSMPLSVAAAIERFARPDADENGLLSGDVIVLNDPFRGGTHLPDITMVSPVFLHPEENHHLLGYVASR
;
A
#
# COMPACT_ATOMS: atom_id res chain seq x y z
N MET A 1 -21.23 4.39 -18.65
CA MET A 1 -19.95 3.92 -19.23
C MET A 1 -19.12 5.14 -19.57
N VAL A 2 -18.09 5.43 -18.79
CA VAL A 2 -17.10 6.46 -19.15
C VAL A 2 -16.00 5.73 -19.93
N THR A 3 -16.06 5.80 -21.27
CA THR A 3 -15.12 5.12 -22.19
C THR A 3 -13.96 6.03 -22.61
N ASP A 4 -13.86 7.25 -22.08
CA ASP A 4 -12.73 8.13 -22.37
C ASP A 4 -11.54 7.74 -21.48
N THR A 5 -10.57 7.02 -22.05
CA THR A 5 -9.29 6.66 -21.41
C THR A 5 -8.23 7.75 -21.53
N ARG A 6 -8.54 8.90 -22.16
CA ARG A 6 -7.60 10.02 -22.30
C ARG A 6 -7.30 10.66 -20.96
N VAL A 7 -6.02 10.63 -20.58
CA VAL A 7 -5.51 11.35 -19.41
C VAL A 7 -5.38 12.83 -19.80
N THR A 8 -6.29 13.67 -19.29
CA THR A 8 -6.18 15.13 -19.39
C THR A 8 -5.45 15.68 -18.16
N GLY A 9 -4.89 16.90 -18.25
CA GLY A 9 -4.25 17.54 -17.10
C GLY A 9 -5.19 17.67 -15.89
N ILE A 10 -6.47 17.99 -16.13
CA ILE A 10 -7.49 18.07 -15.08
C ILE A 10 -7.70 16.70 -14.42
N ARG A 11 -7.89 15.64 -15.22
CA ARG A 11 -8.10 14.29 -14.68
C ARG A 11 -6.87 13.81 -13.91
N LEU A 12 -5.67 14.04 -14.43
CA LEU A 12 -4.43 13.69 -13.76
C LEU A 12 -4.35 14.34 -12.37
N GLU A 13 -4.64 15.64 -12.29
CA GLU A 13 -4.56 16.36 -11.02
C GLU A 13 -5.64 15.90 -10.02
N VAL A 14 -6.85 15.60 -10.50
CA VAL A 14 -7.91 15.02 -9.66
C VAL A 14 -7.48 13.65 -9.10
N PHE A 15 -7.02 12.73 -9.95
CA PHE A 15 -6.62 11.39 -9.49
C PHE A 15 -5.39 11.43 -8.58
N LYS A 16 -4.42 12.30 -8.85
CA LYS A 16 -3.27 12.52 -7.97
C LYS A 16 -3.70 12.92 -6.56
N HIS A 17 -4.61 13.89 -6.43
CA HIS A 17 -5.11 14.31 -5.12
C HIS A 17 -5.96 13.24 -4.45
N LEU A 18 -6.77 12.49 -5.19
CA LEU A 18 -7.55 11.37 -4.64
C LEU A 18 -6.64 10.28 -4.07
N LEU A 19 -5.60 9.87 -4.79
CA LEU A 19 -4.66 8.85 -4.32
C LEU A 19 -3.85 9.34 -3.10
N ALA A 20 -3.43 10.61 -3.11
CA ALA A 20 -2.77 11.22 -1.95
C ALA A 20 -3.70 11.28 -0.73
N ALA A 21 -4.97 11.64 -0.92
CA ALA A 21 -5.97 11.69 0.15
C ALA A 21 -6.21 10.29 0.76
N ILE A 22 -6.26 9.24 -0.06
CA ILE A 22 -6.37 7.86 0.42
C ILE A 22 -5.20 7.52 1.36
N ALA A 23 -3.96 7.80 0.95
CA ALA A 23 -2.80 7.52 1.78
C ALA A 23 -2.83 8.31 3.11
N GLU A 24 -3.25 9.57 3.09
CA GLU A 24 -3.37 10.40 4.31
C GLU A 24 -4.48 9.89 5.24
N GLU A 25 -5.64 9.51 4.69
CA GLU A 25 -6.75 8.97 5.47
C GLU A 25 -6.41 7.63 6.13
N MET A 26 -5.67 6.76 5.43
CA MET A 26 -5.10 5.54 6.02
C MET A 26 -4.26 5.88 7.26
N GLY A 27 -3.37 6.86 7.14
CA GLY A 27 -2.52 7.30 8.24
C GLY A 27 -3.31 7.89 9.42
N VAL A 28 -4.32 8.70 9.14
CA VAL A 28 -5.22 9.25 10.17
C VAL A 28 -5.96 8.14 10.91
N LEU A 29 -6.48 7.13 10.20
CA LEU A 29 -7.17 6.00 10.81
C LEU A 29 -6.21 5.14 11.65
N LEU A 30 -5.02 4.82 11.13
CA LEU A 30 -4.00 4.07 11.86
C LEU A 30 -3.63 4.76 13.18
N ARG A 31 -3.39 6.07 13.14
CA ARG A 31 -3.14 6.87 14.34
C ARG A 31 -4.32 6.85 15.30
N LYS A 32 -5.56 7.00 14.81
CA LYS A 32 -6.76 6.99 15.67
C LYS A 32 -7.01 5.63 16.32
N ALA A 33 -6.72 4.52 15.62
CA ALA A 33 -6.89 3.17 16.13
C ALA A 33 -5.77 2.74 17.09
N SER A 34 -4.58 3.31 16.98
CA SER A 34 -3.44 2.89 17.79
C SER A 34 -3.52 3.35 19.26
N TYR A 35 -3.08 2.44 20.14
CA TYR A 35 -2.80 2.68 21.56
C TYR A 35 -1.32 2.97 21.85
N SER A 36 -0.43 2.75 20.87
CA SER A 36 1.01 2.97 21.05
C SER A 36 1.33 4.46 21.01
N PRO A 37 2.06 5.02 21.99
CA PRO A 37 2.49 6.42 21.94
C PRO A 37 3.42 6.70 20.75
N ASN A 38 4.18 5.71 20.27
CA ASN A 38 5.01 5.87 19.08
C ASN A 38 4.15 6.18 17.85
N ILE A 39 3.01 5.51 17.68
CA ILE A 39 2.11 5.78 16.54
C ILE A 39 1.20 6.99 16.85
N LYS A 40 0.63 7.06 18.07
CA LYS A 40 -0.39 8.05 18.45
C LYS A 40 0.17 9.47 18.55
N GLU A 41 1.33 9.60 19.18
CA GLU A 41 1.93 10.87 19.56
C GLU A 41 3.15 11.19 18.70
N ARG A 42 4.09 10.23 18.57
CA ARG A 42 5.30 10.43 17.75
C ARG A 42 5.06 10.30 16.25
N ARG A 43 3.90 9.75 15.85
CA ARG A 43 3.51 9.50 14.46
C ARG A 43 4.55 8.68 13.70
N ASP A 44 5.06 7.67 14.39
CA ASP A 44 6.02 6.72 13.88
C ASP A 44 5.32 5.65 13.03
N TYR A 45 4.79 6.09 11.89
CA TYR A 45 4.12 5.26 10.91
C TYR A 45 4.15 5.92 9.53
N SER A 46 3.90 5.19 8.46
CA SER A 46 3.73 5.68 7.10
C SER A 46 2.78 4.80 6.32
N CYS A 47 2.02 5.41 5.42
CA CYS A 47 1.05 4.71 4.57
C CYS A 47 1.32 5.03 3.10
N ALA A 48 1.14 4.05 2.22
CA ALA A 48 1.33 4.25 0.79
C ALA A 48 0.40 3.37 -0.05
N VAL A 49 0.16 3.84 -1.27
CA VAL A 49 -0.64 3.19 -2.31
C VAL A 49 0.30 2.82 -3.45
N PHE A 50 0.09 1.64 -4.01
CA PHE A 50 0.90 1.05 -5.06
C PHE A 50 0.00 0.58 -6.22
N ASP A 51 0.51 0.61 -7.44
CA ASP A 51 -0.15 0.01 -8.60
C ASP A 51 -0.10 -1.53 -8.55
N ALA A 52 -0.78 -2.20 -9.48
CA ALA A 52 -0.81 -3.67 -9.59
C ALA A 52 0.57 -4.31 -9.87
N ARG A 53 1.59 -3.51 -10.22
CA ARG A 53 2.97 -3.96 -10.41
C ARG A 53 3.84 -3.72 -9.17
N GLY A 54 3.28 -3.17 -8.10
CA GLY A 54 3.99 -2.84 -6.87
C GLY A 54 4.80 -1.54 -6.94
N ASN A 55 4.55 -0.65 -7.91
CA ASN A 55 5.18 0.67 -7.92
C ASN A 55 4.40 1.64 -7.03
N MET A 56 5.11 2.40 -6.19
CA MET A 56 4.47 3.40 -5.32
C MET A 56 3.88 4.53 -6.16
N VAL A 57 2.58 4.82 -5.97
CA VAL A 57 1.85 5.88 -6.68
C VAL A 57 1.48 7.07 -5.79
N ALA A 58 1.28 6.82 -4.49
CA ALA A 58 0.99 7.86 -3.50
C ALA A 58 1.45 7.43 -2.11
N GLN A 59 1.71 8.40 -1.24
CA GLN A 59 2.20 8.16 0.11
C GLN A 59 1.85 9.31 1.04
N ALA A 60 1.57 8.98 2.30
CA ALA A 60 1.47 9.95 3.39
C ALA A 60 2.87 10.16 3.98
N ALA A 61 3.45 11.32 3.69
CA ALA A 61 4.85 11.61 3.98
C ALA A 61 5.06 11.91 5.47
N HIS A 62 5.23 10.87 6.27
CA HIS A 62 5.51 11.02 7.70
C HIS A 62 7.00 10.76 8.01
N ILE A 63 7.61 9.71 7.43
CA ILE A 63 9.00 9.31 7.74
C ILE A 63 9.79 8.89 6.48
N PRO A 64 10.82 9.64 6.06
CA PRO A 64 11.59 9.36 4.84
C PRO A 64 12.20 7.96 4.76
N VAL A 65 12.67 7.39 5.88
CA VAL A 65 13.31 6.06 5.88
C VAL A 65 12.30 4.94 5.58
N HIS A 66 11.05 5.08 6.03
CA HIS A 66 9.96 4.16 5.68
C HIS A 66 9.68 4.22 4.18
N LEU A 67 9.59 5.42 3.63
CA LEU A 67 9.22 5.63 2.23
C LEU A 67 10.29 5.14 1.25
N GLY A 68 11.56 5.27 1.61
CA GLY A 68 12.66 4.75 0.79
C GLY A 68 12.72 3.22 0.74
N SER A 69 12.25 2.54 1.79
CA SER A 69 12.41 1.08 1.95
C SER A 69 11.12 0.29 1.72
N MET A 70 9.95 0.90 1.93
CA MET A 70 8.64 0.27 1.75
C MET A 70 8.40 -0.31 0.35
N PRO A 71 8.84 0.31 -0.77
CA PRO A 71 8.75 -0.33 -2.09
C PRO A 71 9.45 -1.70 -2.16
N LEU A 72 10.59 -1.86 -1.48
CA LEU A 72 11.30 -3.13 -1.42
C LEU A 72 10.52 -4.17 -0.61
N SER A 73 9.86 -3.75 0.47
CA SER A 73 8.98 -4.64 1.24
C SER A 73 7.77 -5.11 0.44
N VAL A 74 7.11 -4.20 -0.30
CA VAL A 74 5.99 -4.58 -1.18
C VAL A 74 6.46 -5.54 -2.27
N ALA A 75 7.58 -5.25 -2.93
CA ALA A 75 8.15 -6.15 -3.94
C ALA A 75 8.47 -7.54 -3.36
N ALA A 76 9.10 -7.61 -2.18
CA ALA A 76 9.42 -8.86 -1.51
C ALA A 76 8.17 -9.65 -1.09
N ALA A 77 7.11 -8.97 -0.66
CA ALA A 77 5.83 -9.56 -0.33
C ALA A 77 5.18 -10.20 -1.57
N ILE A 78 5.10 -9.45 -2.67
CA ILE A 78 4.56 -9.93 -3.95
C ILE A 78 5.38 -11.12 -4.45
N GLU A 79 6.71 -11.01 -4.53
CA GLU A 79 7.59 -12.08 -5.00
C GLU A 79 7.43 -13.37 -4.18
N ARG A 80 7.29 -13.25 -2.86
CA ARG A 80 7.26 -14.41 -1.97
C ARG A 80 5.92 -15.15 -2.00
N PHE A 81 4.83 -14.45 -2.23
CA PHE A 81 3.47 -14.98 -2.07
C PHE A 81 2.67 -15.02 -3.36
N ALA A 82 3.15 -14.43 -4.45
CA ALA A 82 2.54 -14.60 -5.76
C ALA A 82 2.66 -16.06 -6.19
N ARG A 83 1.57 -16.80 -6.03
CA ARG A 83 1.48 -18.18 -6.47
C ARG A 83 1.07 -18.25 -7.95
N PRO A 84 1.65 -19.18 -8.73
CA PRO A 84 1.27 -19.36 -10.14
C PRO A 84 -0.16 -19.90 -10.35
N ASP A 85 -0.79 -20.45 -9.30
CA ASP A 85 -2.06 -21.19 -9.34
C ASP A 85 -3.25 -20.44 -8.72
N ALA A 86 -3.04 -19.25 -8.17
CA ALA A 86 -4.11 -18.32 -7.76
C ALA A 86 -4.25 -17.19 -8.80
N ASP A 87 -5.27 -16.34 -8.68
CA ASP A 87 -5.64 -15.24 -9.62
C ASP A 87 -4.47 -14.28 -9.96
N GLU A 88 -4.72 -13.13 -10.62
CA GLU A 88 -3.66 -12.14 -10.94
C GLU A 88 -2.75 -11.85 -9.71
N ASN A 89 -1.49 -12.30 -9.76
CA ASN A 89 -0.47 -12.23 -8.69
C ASN A 89 -0.67 -13.13 -7.45
N GLY A 90 -1.53 -14.14 -7.49
CA GLY A 90 -1.58 -15.24 -6.53
C GLY A 90 -1.96 -14.89 -5.08
N LEU A 91 -2.60 -13.73 -4.88
CA LEU A 91 -3.17 -13.27 -3.62
C LEU A 91 -4.68 -13.14 -3.75
N LEU A 92 -5.41 -13.25 -2.64
CA LEU A 92 -6.87 -13.15 -2.62
C LEU A 92 -7.32 -11.86 -1.90
N SER A 93 -8.55 -11.42 -2.19
CA SER A 93 -9.17 -10.34 -1.43
C SER A 93 -9.23 -10.68 0.05
N GLY A 94 -8.83 -9.73 0.89
CA GLY A 94 -8.74 -9.92 2.34
C GLY A 94 -7.39 -10.43 2.86
N ASP A 95 -6.47 -10.83 1.98
CA ASP A 95 -5.12 -11.20 2.41
C ASP A 95 -4.34 -10.00 2.98
N VAL A 96 -3.48 -10.30 3.96
CA VAL A 96 -2.55 -9.32 4.55
C VAL A 96 -1.19 -9.99 4.75
N ILE A 97 -0.18 -9.51 4.04
CA ILE A 97 1.21 -9.96 4.20
C ILE A 97 1.90 -9.06 5.22
N VAL A 98 2.58 -9.68 6.18
CA VAL A 98 3.31 -8.97 7.23
C VAL A 98 4.80 -9.30 7.15
N LEU A 99 5.65 -8.28 7.14
CA LEU A 99 7.10 -8.45 7.06
C LEU A 99 7.88 -7.33 7.75
N ASN A 100 9.05 -7.69 8.27
CA ASN A 100 10.03 -6.76 8.88
C ASN A 100 11.49 -7.21 8.62
N ASP A 101 11.71 -8.10 7.65
CA ASP A 101 13.05 -8.61 7.32
C ASP A 101 13.95 -7.47 6.82
N PRO A 102 15.06 -7.15 7.52
CA PRO A 102 15.95 -6.03 7.15
C PRO A 102 16.62 -6.22 5.79
N PHE A 103 16.73 -7.46 5.29
CA PHE A 103 17.28 -7.75 3.96
C PHE A 103 16.22 -7.67 2.86
N ARG A 104 14.95 -7.46 3.20
CA ARG A 104 13.81 -7.40 2.27
C ARG A 104 12.94 -6.16 2.50
N GLY A 105 13.59 -5.01 2.70
CA GLY A 105 12.95 -3.71 2.83
C GLY A 105 12.51 -3.32 4.25
N GLY A 106 12.70 -4.18 5.25
CA GLY A 106 12.61 -3.79 6.65
C GLY A 106 13.71 -2.78 7.00
N THR A 107 13.39 -1.83 7.88
CA THR A 107 14.33 -0.78 8.33
C THR A 107 15.02 -1.17 9.63
N HIS A 108 14.26 -1.65 10.59
CA HIS A 108 14.73 -2.36 11.78
C HIS A 108 13.61 -3.22 12.34
N LEU A 109 13.93 -4.13 13.28
CA LEU A 109 12.97 -5.14 13.76
C LEU A 109 11.61 -4.59 14.25
N PRO A 110 11.53 -3.44 14.96
CA PRO A 110 10.25 -2.84 15.35
C PRO A 110 9.36 -2.37 14.20
N ASP A 111 9.91 -2.15 13.00
CA ASP A 111 9.16 -1.59 11.88
C ASP A 111 8.50 -2.71 11.09
N ILE A 112 7.20 -2.87 11.32
CA ILE A 112 6.40 -3.92 10.71
C ILE A 112 5.65 -3.35 9.52
N THR A 113 5.89 -3.87 8.33
CA THR A 113 5.10 -3.54 7.15
C THR A 113 3.97 -4.53 6.99
N MET A 114 2.76 -4.01 6.77
CA MET A 114 1.59 -4.75 6.33
C MET A 114 1.30 -4.37 4.88
N VAL A 115 1.13 -5.35 4.01
CA VAL A 115 0.82 -5.18 2.58
C VAL A 115 -0.47 -5.92 2.25
N SER A 116 -1.45 -5.22 1.69
CA SER A 116 -2.74 -5.80 1.30
C SER A 116 -3.03 -5.54 -0.19
N PRO A 117 -3.45 -6.55 -0.95
CA PRO A 117 -3.94 -6.36 -2.31
C PRO A 117 -5.33 -5.69 -2.30
N VAL A 118 -5.61 -4.91 -3.34
CA VAL A 118 -6.89 -4.23 -3.54
C VAL A 118 -7.47 -4.68 -4.86
N PHE A 119 -8.66 -5.28 -4.83
CA PHE A 119 -9.36 -5.79 -6.01
C PHE A 119 -10.54 -4.90 -6.38
N LEU A 120 -10.81 -4.80 -7.68
CA LEU A 120 -12.13 -4.40 -8.16
C LEU A 120 -13.07 -5.58 -7.90
N HIS A 121 -14.35 -5.36 -7.55
CA HIS A 121 -15.29 -6.47 -7.28
C HIS A 121 -14.74 -7.57 -6.34
N PRO A 122 -14.42 -7.24 -5.07
CA PRO A 122 -13.68 -8.13 -4.16
C PRO A 122 -14.35 -9.48 -3.88
N GLU A 123 -15.66 -9.59 -4.01
CA GLU A 123 -16.42 -10.86 -3.85
C GLU A 123 -16.11 -11.89 -4.94
N GLU A 124 -15.60 -11.43 -6.08
CA GLU A 124 -15.25 -12.27 -7.24
C GLU A 124 -13.74 -12.41 -7.42
N ASN A 125 -12.92 -11.77 -6.57
CA ASN A 125 -11.46 -11.58 -6.77
C ASN A 125 -11.10 -11.10 -8.19
N HIS A 126 -12.01 -10.40 -8.85
CA HIS A 126 -11.86 -10.05 -10.25
C HIS A 126 -11.10 -8.72 -10.41
N HIS A 127 -9.87 -8.83 -10.90
CA HIS A 127 -8.98 -7.73 -11.29
C HIS A 127 -8.30 -6.99 -10.13
N LEU A 128 -6.99 -7.23 -10.01
CA LEU A 128 -6.14 -6.55 -9.05
C LEU A 128 -5.92 -5.09 -9.48
N LEU A 129 -6.34 -4.14 -8.64
CA LEU A 129 -6.10 -2.70 -8.88
C LEU A 129 -4.70 -2.27 -8.42
N GLY A 130 -4.21 -2.87 -7.33
CA GLY A 130 -2.95 -2.48 -6.71
C GLY A 130 -2.80 -2.99 -5.30
N TYR A 131 -1.93 -2.34 -4.55
CA TYR A 131 -1.66 -2.68 -3.15
C TYR A 131 -1.70 -1.44 -2.28
N VAL A 132 -2.03 -1.64 -1.01
CA VAL A 132 -1.84 -0.64 0.04
C VAL A 132 -0.85 -1.18 1.05
N ALA A 133 -0.03 -0.31 1.60
CA ALA A 133 0.88 -0.67 2.67
C ALA A 133 0.82 0.33 3.83
N SER A 134 0.93 -0.22 5.03
CA SER A 134 1.11 0.54 6.28
C SER A 134 2.37 0.02 6.97
N ARG A 135 3.17 0.94 7.51
CA ARG A 135 4.28 0.65 8.41
C ARG A 135 4.11 1.50 9.65
#